data_AF-A0AA92DAJ1-F1
#
_entry.id   AF-A0AA92DAJ1-F1
#
_cell.length_a   1.000
_cell.length_b   1.000
_cell.length_c   1.000
_cell.angle_alpha   90.00
_cell.angle_beta   90.00
_cell.angle_gamma   90.00
#
_symmetry.space_group_name_H-M   'P 1'
#
loop_
_entity.id
_entity.type
_entity.pdbx_description
1 polymer ?
#
loop_
_entity_poly.entity_id
_entity_poly.type
_entity_poly.pdbx_seq_one_letter_code
_entity_poly.pdbx_strand_id
1 'polypeptide(L)'
;MMASSHIIVGGATWFYLSSRYGMTFDAVAFGAAILGALAPDIDHPKSTLGQLVKPLCTAISGIFGHRGVTHSALAIAGCLWVLHEHAAYQHVLIPFIVGYLTHLAGDLLTPAGLPLLWPVKRRRNFALPILKTGGFSEQLAVTLMAGWMISGLFAGGWPEFPLQRPWRSVVAMAQTYLGEGGMEKAAPPLPMRKPPEASRTKPLKG
;
A
#
# COMPACT_ATOMS: atom_id res chain seq x y z
N MET A 1 -10.77 -8.67 -9.32
CA MET A 1 -10.85 -10.14 -9.15
C MET A 1 -12.30 -10.49 -8.86
N MET A 2 -12.65 -11.72 -8.45
CA MET A 2 -13.98 -11.95 -7.89
C MET A 2 -14.10 -11.32 -6.50
N ALA A 3 -15.30 -10.87 -6.13
CA ALA A 3 -15.56 -10.28 -4.80
C ALA A 3 -15.18 -11.24 -3.65
N SER A 4 -15.46 -12.54 -3.80
CA SER A 4 -15.06 -13.56 -2.82
C SER A 4 -13.54 -13.63 -2.64
N SER A 5 -12.78 -13.48 -3.71
CA SER A 5 -11.31 -13.44 -3.67
C SER A 5 -10.83 -12.22 -2.90
N HIS A 6 -11.42 -11.05 -3.11
CA HIS A 6 -11.08 -9.84 -2.36
C HIS A 6 -11.39 -9.97 -0.87
N ILE A 7 -12.54 -10.57 -0.50
CA ILE A 7 -12.90 -10.86 0.89
C ILE A 7 -11.85 -11.77 1.54
N ILE A 8 -11.51 -12.88 0.89
CA ILE A 8 -10.55 -13.86 1.42
C ILE A 8 -9.19 -13.21 1.63
N VAL A 9 -8.68 -12.51 0.61
CA VAL A 9 -7.36 -11.87 0.67
C VAL A 9 -7.34 -10.73 1.68
N GLY A 10 -8.35 -9.86 1.70
CA GLY A 10 -8.44 -8.73 2.65
C GLY A 10 -8.52 -9.20 4.09
N GLY A 11 -9.40 -10.16 4.39
CA GLY A 11 -9.51 -10.77 5.72
C GLY A 11 -8.24 -11.48 6.15
N ALA A 12 -7.66 -12.32 5.28
CA ALA A 12 -6.40 -13.03 5.57
C ALA A 12 -5.25 -12.06 5.82
N THR A 13 -5.17 -10.98 5.05
CA THR A 13 -4.12 -9.94 5.21
C THR A 13 -4.24 -9.26 6.56
N TRP A 14 -5.44 -8.81 6.94
CA TRP A 14 -5.64 -8.16 8.25
C TRP A 14 -5.36 -9.13 9.39
N PHE A 15 -5.91 -10.34 9.33
CA PHE A 15 -5.68 -11.36 10.35
C PHE A 15 -4.19 -11.71 10.51
N TYR A 16 -3.47 -11.80 9.40
CA TYR A 16 -2.03 -12.02 9.42
C TYR A 16 -1.27 -10.87 10.07
N LEU A 17 -1.53 -9.63 9.64
CA LEU A 17 -0.89 -8.45 10.19
C LEU A 17 -1.20 -8.28 11.68
N SER A 18 -2.46 -8.41 12.08
CA SER A 18 -2.88 -8.26 13.47
C SER A 18 -2.18 -9.27 14.38
N SER A 19 -2.16 -10.53 13.96
CA SER A 19 -1.46 -11.60 14.69
C SER A 19 0.05 -11.35 14.74
N ARG A 20 0.66 -10.88 13.65
CA ARG A 20 2.09 -10.64 13.57
C ARG A 20 2.57 -9.48 14.46
N TYR A 21 1.73 -8.49 14.68
CA TYR A 21 1.97 -7.37 15.59
C TYR A 21 1.47 -7.63 17.02
N GLY A 22 1.06 -8.87 17.34
CA GLY A 22 0.64 -9.25 18.68
C GLY A 22 -0.71 -8.66 19.11
N MET A 23 -1.52 -8.18 18.15
CA MET A 23 -2.86 -7.70 18.43
C MET A 23 -3.80 -8.89 18.66
N THR A 24 -4.69 -8.77 19.64
CA THR A 24 -5.76 -9.74 19.84
C THR A 24 -6.74 -9.71 18.67
N PHE A 25 -7.39 -10.84 18.39
CA PHE A 25 -8.44 -10.86 17.38
C PHE A 25 -9.57 -9.92 17.78
N ASP A 26 -9.89 -8.98 16.90
CA ASP A 26 -11.01 -8.06 17.00
C ASP A 26 -11.93 -8.24 15.79
N ALA A 27 -13.15 -8.69 16.05
CA ALA A 27 -14.16 -8.95 15.04
C ALA A 27 -14.57 -7.67 14.29
N VAL A 28 -14.57 -6.52 14.96
CA VAL A 28 -14.93 -5.24 14.35
C VAL A 28 -13.85 -4.82 13.35
N ALA A 29 -12.58 -4.87 13.77
CA ALA A 29 -11.44 -4.61 12.88
C ALA A 29 -11.41 -5.58 11.68
N PHE A 30 -11.65 -6.88 11.92
CA PHE A 30 -11.71 -7.87 10.85
C PHE A 30 -12.86 -7.60 9.86
N GLY A 31 -14.05 -7.26 10.37
CA GLY A 31 -15.18 -6.84 9.55
C GLY A 31 -14.87 -5.59 8.73
N ALA A 32 -14.20 -4.61 9.33
CA ALA A 32 -13.77 -3.39 8.64
C ALA A 32 -12.80 -3.70 7.48
N ALA A 33 -11.88 -4.65 7.64
CA ALA A 33 -11.00 -5.09 6.55
C ALA A 33 -11.76 -5.74 5.39
N ILE A 34 -12.76 -6.57 5.68
CA ILE A 34 -13.62 -7.15 4.64
C ILE A 34 -14.42 -6.07 3.92
N LEU A 35 -14.99 -5.11 4.66
CA LEU A 35 -15.71 -3.99 4.07
C LEU A 35 -14.79 -3.12 3.20
N GLY A 36 -13.56 -2.87 3.65
CA GLY A 36 -12.55 -2.16 2.88
C GLY A 36 -12.20 -2.88 1.59
N ALA A 37 -12.05 -4.21 1.63
CA ALA A 37 -11.78 -5.03 0.45
C ALA A 37 -12.94 -5.11 -0.55
N LEU A 38 -14.15 -4.76 -0.13
CA LEU A 38 -15.33 -4.68 -1.01
C LEU A 38 -15.65 -3.26 -1.45
N ALA A 39 -15.16 -2.25 -0.73
CA ALA A 39 -15.53 -0.86 -0.93
C ALA A 39 -15.30 -0.35 -2.36
N PRO A 40 -14.18 -0.66 -3.05
CA PRO A 40 -14.00 -0.23 -4.43
C PRO A 40 -15.06 -0.78 -5.40
N ASP A 41 -15.52 -2.01 -5.16
CA ASP A 41 -16.51 -2.71 -6.01
C ASP A 41 -17.96 -2.29 -5.75
N ILE A 42 -18.24 -1.51 -4.69
CA ILE A 42 -19.59 -0.98 -4.40
C ILE A 42 -20.10 -0.08 -5.53
N ASP A 43 -19.21 0.49 -6.34
CA ASP A 43 -19.54 1.30 -7.52
C ASP A 43 -20.23 0.51 -8.65
N HIS A 44 -20.26 -0.83 -8.59
CA HIS A 44 -20.93 -1.63 -9.59
C HIS A 44 -22.45 -1.71 -9.32
N PRO A 45 -23.34 -1.36 -10.28
CA PRO A 45 -24.80 -1.30 -10.09
C PRO A 45 -25.48 -2.67 -9.80
N LYS A 46 -24.71 -3.75 -9.70
CA LYS A 46 -25.15 -5.11 -9.34
C LYS A 46 -24.63 -5.62 -7.99
N SER A 47 -23.82 -4.85 -7.25
CA SER A 47 -23.37 -5.25 -5.91
C SER A 47 -24.54 -5.15 -4.89
N THR A 48 -24.60 -6.06 -3.92
CA THR A 48 -25.64 -6.10 -2.88
C THR A 48 -25.68 -4.80 -2.05
N LEU A 49 -24.54 -4.13 -1.85
CA LEU A 49 -24.45 -2.80 -1.22
C LEU A 49 -24.80 -1.66 -2.19
N GLY A 50 -24.43 -1.77 -3.47
CA GLY A 50 -24.74 -0.77 -4.49
C GLY A 50 -26.23 -0.66 -4.81
N GLN A 51 -27.04 -1.68 -4.48
CA GLN A 51 -28.51 -1.62 -4.60
C GLN A 51 -29.16 -0.74 -3.52
N LEU A 52 -28.52 -0.55 -2.36
CA LEU A 52 -29.06 0.23 -1.25
C LEU A 52 -28.94 1.76 -1.49
N VAL A 53 -27.94 2.19 -2.27
CA VAL A 53 -27.59 3.61 -2.55
C VAL A 53 -27.60 3.94 -4.05
N LYS A 54 -28.36 3.17 -4.84
CA LYS A 54 -28.48 3.24 -6.30
C LYS A 54 -28.53 4.65 -6.92
N PRO A 55 -29.36 5.61 -6.45
CA PRO A 55 -29.42 6.93 -7.08
C PRO A 55 -28.12 7.74 -6.91
N LEU A 56 -27.48 7.65 -5.75
CA LEU A 56 -26.21 8.32 -5.49
C LEU A 56 -25.06 7.69 -6.30
N CYS A 57 -24.99 6.36 -6.34
CA CYS A 57 -23.99 5.64 -7.15
C CYS A 57 -24.15 5.91 -8.65
N THR A 58 -25.38 6.08 -9.15
CA THR A 58 -25.64 6.37 -10.57
C THR A 58 -25.24 7.81 -10.93
N ALA A 59 -25.49 8.78 -10.04
CA ALA A 59 -25.05 10.17 -10.22
C ALA A 59 -23.53 10.30 -10.20
N ILE A 60 -22.87 9.65 -9.23
CA ILE A 60 -21.40 9.65 -9.11
C ILE A 60 -20.76 8.88 -10.28
N SER A 61 -21.28 7.71 -10.66
CA SER A 61 -20.78 6.97 -11.83
C SER A 61 -20.97 7.73 -13.14
N GLY A 62 -22.06 8.50 -13.28
CA GLY A 62 -22.33 9.31 -14.47
C GLY A 62 -21.36 10.49 -14.63
N ILE A 63 -20.86 11.04 -13.52
CA ILE A 63 -19.92 12.18 -13.52
C ILE A 63 -18.45 11.70 -13.55
N PHE A 64 -18.13 10.61 -12.84
CA PHE A 64 -16.75 10.22 -12.56
C PHE A 64 -16.30 8.91 -13.24
N GLY A 65 -17.23 8.15 -13.82
CA GLY A 65 -16.99 6.87 -14.50
C GLY A 65 -16.94 5.67 -13.54
N HIS A 66 -17.51 4.54 -13.99
CA HIS A 66 -17.82 3.33 -13.19
C HIS A 66 -16.67 2.64 -12.42
N ARG A 67 -15.41 3.08 -12.59
CA ARG A 67 -14.22 2.55 -11.89
C ARG A 67 -13.12 3.60 -11.71
N GLY A 68 -13.43 4.88 -11.94
CA GLY A 68 -12.43 5.93 -12.05
C GLY A 68 -11.87 6.34 -10.70
N VAL A 69 -12.73 6.90 -9.85
CA VAL A 69 -12.34 7.49 -8.56
C VAL A 69 -11.88 6.42 -7.58
N THR A 70 -12.68 5.38 -7.35
CA THR A 70 -12.43 4.35 -6.33
C THR A 70 -11.23 3.45 -6.64
N HIS A 71 -10.81 3.34 -7.90
CA HIS A 71 -9.64 2.55 -8.27
C HIS A 71 -8.42 3.43 -8.60
N SER A 72 -8.39 4.65 -8.07
CA SER A 72 -7.31 5.62 -8.29
C SER A 72 -6.47 5.85 -7.05
N ALA A 73 -5.27 6.41 -7.24
CA ALA A 73 -4.44 6.87 -6.13
C ALA A 73 -5.13 7.96 -5.30
N LEU A 74 -6.07 8.71 -5.90
CA LEU A 74 -6.84 9.73 -5.19
C LEU A 74 -7.77 9.12 -4.14
N ALA A 75 -8.35 7.94 -4.40
CA ALA A 75 -9.16 7.25 -3.40
C ALA A 75 -8.32 6.81 -2.19
N ILE A 76 -7.11 6.28 -2.43
CA ILE A 76 -6.17 5.96 -1.34
C ILE A 76 -5.83 7.22 -0.55
N ALA A 77 -5.49 8.32 -1.23
CA ALA A 77 -5.20 9.60 -0.59
C ALA A 77 -6.40 10.11 0.25
N GLY A 78 -7.62 9.95 -0.25
CA GLY A 78 -8.84 10.27 0.49
C GLY A 78 -9.00 9.43 1.76
N CYS A 79 -8.80 8.12 1.68
CA CYS A 79 -8.86 7.26 2.87
C CYS A 79 -7.77 7.62 3.89
N LEU A 80 -6.55 7.93 3.45
CA LEU A 80 -5.46 8.37 4.33
C LEU A 80 -5.74 9.73 4.97
N TRP A 81 -6.36 10.65 4.23
CA TRP A 81 -6.80 11.94 4.77
C TRP A 81 -7.89 11.76 5.83
N VAL A 82 -8.89 10.89 5.59
CA VAL A 82 -9.90 10.55 6.60
C VAL A 82 -9.26 9.94 7.85
N LEU A 83 -8.27 9.05 7.69
CA LEU A 83 -7.51 8.51 8.81
C LEU A 83 -6.77 9.61 9.59
N HIS A 84 -6.17 10.58 8.90
CA HIS A 84 -5.48 11.71 9.51
C HIS A 84 -6.43 12.58 10.35
N GLU A 85 -7.57 12.98 9.79
CA GLU A 85 -8.56 13.83 10.47
C GLU A 85 -9.28 13.09 11.61
N HIS A 86 -9.46 11.78 11.48
CA HIS A 86 -10.24 10.95 12.38
C HIS A 86 -9.38 9.87 13.06
N ALA A 87 -8.20 10.25 13.54
CA ALA A 87 -7.24 9.34 14.19
C ALA A 87 -7.83 8.54 15.37
N ALA A 88 -8.86 9.08 16.04
CA ALA A 88 -9.60 8.37 17.09
C ALA A 88 -10.25 7.05 16.61
N TYR A 89 -10.57 6.95 15.32
CA TYR A 89 -11.20 5.78 14.69
C TYR A 89 -10.21 4.87 13.96
N GLN A 90 -8.90 5.02 14.22
CA GLN A 90 -7.85 4.20 13.60
C GLN A 90 -8.07 2.69 13.72
N HIS A 91 -8.72 2.23 14.79
CA HIS A 91 -9.06 0.82 15.03
C HIS A 91 -9.98 0.21 13.96
N VAL A 92 -10.78 1.04 13.27
CA VAL A 92 -11.62 0.64 12.12
C VAL A 92 -10.98 1.06 10.80
N LEU A 93 -10.44 2.28 10.74
CA LEU A 93 -9.95 2.88 9.50
C LEU A 93 -8.70 2.19 8.95
N ILE A 94 -7.75 1.79 9.81
CA ILE A 94 -6.55 1.07 9.38
C ILE A 94 -6.91 -0.28 8.74
N PRO A 95 -7.68 -1.17 9.40
CA PRO A 95 -8.10 -2.42 8.77
C PRO A 95 -8.85 -2.21 7.46
N PHE A 96 -9.74 -1.22 7.42
CA PHE A 96 -10.47 -0.86 6.19
C PHE A 96 -9.51 -0.47 5.06
N ILE A 97 -8.52 0.39 5.31
CA ILE A 97 -7.52 0.79 4.32
C ILE A 97 -6.69 -0.41 3.86
N VAL A 98 -6.31 -1.30 4.78
CA VAL A 98 -5.58 -2.54 4.43
C VAL A 98 -6.41 -3.38 3.46
N GLY A 99 -7.69 -3.61 3.74
CA GLY A 99 -8.60 -4.31 2.82
C GLY A 99 -8.74 -3.61 1.48
N TYR A 100 -8.87 -2.28 1.48
CA TYR A 100 -8.97 -1.48 0.26
C TYR A 100 -7.72 -1.65 -0.62
N LEU A 101 -6.54 -1.60 0.00
CA LEU A 101 -5.27 -1.75 -0.70
C LEU A 101 -5.11 -3.15 -1.28
N THR A 102 -5.55 -4.20 -0.58
CA THR A 102 -5.50 -5.57 -1.12
C THR A 102 -6.45 -5.76 -2.30
N HIS A 103 -7.60 -5.07 -2.31
CA HIS A 103 -8.48 -5.02 -3.48
C HIS A 103 -7.75 -4.45 -4.70
N LEU A 104 -7.19 -3.25 -4.56
CA LEU A 104 -6.45 -2.59 -5.64
C LEU A 104 -5.24 -3.42 -6.09
N ALA A 105 -4.50 -4.00 -5.16
CA ALA A 105 -3.37 -4.88 -5.48
C ALA A 105 -3.85 -6.10 -6.28
N GLY A 106 -4.98 -6.70 -5.92
CA GLY A 106 -5.58 -7.79 -6.67
C GLY A 106 -5.96 -7.41 -8.10
N ASP A 107 -6.58 -6.24 -8.27
CA ASP A 107 -6.99 -5.75 -9.61
C ASP A 107 -5.80 -5.39 -10.50
N LEU A 108 -4.69 -4.91 -9.94
CA LEU A 108 -3.42 -4.74 -10.65
C LEU A 108 -2.93 -6.03 -11.28
N LEU A 109 -3.18 -7.18 -10.66
CA LEU A 109 -2.75 -8.50 -11.16
C LEU A 109 -3.68 -9.05 -12.26
N THR A 110 -4.77 -8.35 -12.59
CA THR A 110 -5.71 -8.76 -13.63
C THR A 110 -5.50 -7.98 -14.93
N PRO A 111 -5.93 -8.52 -16.09
CA PRO A 111 -5.92 -7.79 -17.36
C PRO A 111 -6.73 -6.49 -17.37
N ALA A 112 -7.74 -6.37 -16.51
CA ALA A 112 -8.53 -5.15 -16.38
C ALA A 112 -7.69 -4.00 -15.83
N GLY A 113 -6.76 -4.30 -14.92
CA GLY A 113 -5.91 -3.34 -14.24
C GLY A 113 -6.69 -2.29 -13.46
N LEU A 114 -6.02 -1.19 -13.15
CA LEU A 114 -6.64 -0.05 -12.47
C LEU A 114 -6.13 1.32 -12.94
N PRO A 115 -7.01 2.34 -12.97
CA PRO A 115 -6.67 3.68 -13.45
C PRO A 115 -6.01 4.54 -12.35
N LEU A 116 -4.80 4.19 -11.91
CA LEU A 116 -4.08 4.91 -10.83
C LEU A 116 -4.05 6.43 -11.01
N LEU A 117 -3.87 6.87 -12.26
CA LEU A 117 -3.67 8.28 -12.64
C LEU A 117 -4.97 9.02 -12.96
N TRP A 118 -6.14 8.45 -12.66
CA TRP A 118 -7.40 9.19 -12.77
C TRP A 118 -7.32 10.48 -11.92
N PRO A 119 -7.80 11.65 -12.40
CA PRO A 119 -8.60 11.90 -13.61
C PRO A 119 -7.78 12.28 -14.86
N VAL A 120 -6.46 12.14 -14.86
CA VAL A 120 -5.60 12.59 -15.95
C VAL A 120 -5.93 11.85 -17.26
N LYS A 121 -6.14 12.60 -18.35
CA LYS A 121 -6.62 12.10 -19.65
C LYS A 121 -5.70 11.08 -20.33
N ARG A 122 -4.47 10.87 -19.84
CA ARG A 122 -3.52 9.86 -20.33
C ARG A 122 -3.85 8.48 -19.72
N ARG A 123 -5.09 8.02 -19.91
CA ARG A 123 -5.65 6.81 -19.30
C ARG A 123 -4.97 5.56 -19.86
N ARG A 124 -3.96 5.07 -19.18
CA ARG A 124 -3.59 3.66 -19.25
C ARG A 124 -3.90 3.04 -17.91
N ASN A 125 -4.69 1.97 -17.93
CA ASN A 125 -4.85 1.13 -16.75
C ASN A 125 -3.50 0.47 -16.48
N PHE A 126 -3.06 0.54 -15.23
CA PHE A 126 -1.89 -0.21 -14.78
C PHE A 126 -2.34 -1.65 -14.56
N ALA A 127 -1.74 -2.57 -15.31
CA ALA A 127 -2.07 -3.99 -15.27
C ALA A 127 -0.79 -4.82 -15.37
N LEU A 128 -0.73 -5.87 -14.57
CA LEU A 128 0.22 -6.97 -14.61
C LEU A 128 -0.63 -8.22 -14.84
N PRO A 129 -0.94 -8.59 -16.10
CA PRO A 129 -1.97 -9.59 -16.42
C PRO A 129 -1.52 -11.03 -16.11
N ILE A 130 -1.39 -11.34 -14.83
CA ILE A 130 -0.93 -12.63 -14.29
C ILE A 130 -2.15 -13.51 -13.97
N LEU A 131 -3.22 -12.92 -13.44
CA LEU A 131 -4.42 -13.62 -12.99
C LEU A 131 -5.58 -13.43 -13.94
N LYS A 132 -6.21 -14.54 -14.36
CA LYS A 132 -7.44 -14.48 -15.15
C LYS A 132 -8.63 -14.45 -14.19
N THR A 133 -9.47 -13.41 -14.30
CA THR A 133 -10.62 -13.24 -13.42
C THR A 133 -11.57 -14.44 -13.48
N GLY A 134 -11.92 -14.99 -12.32
CA GLY A 134 -12.77 -16.18 -12.17
C GLY A 134 -12.15 -17.48 -12.68
N GLY A 135 -10.89 -17.46 -13.11
CA GLY A 135 -10.17 -18.63 -13.59
C GLY A 135 -9.48 -19.41 -12.49
N PHE A 136 -8.99 -20.60 -12.84
CA PHE A 136 -8.19 -21.44 -11.94
C PHE A 136 -6.94 -20.72 -11.41
N SER A 137 -6.28 -19.88 -12.22
CA SER A 137 -5.09 -19.14 -11.78
C SER A 137 -5.37 -18.15 -10.66
N GLU A 138 -6.56 -17.52 -10.65
CA GLU A 138 -6.99 -16.65 -9.54
C GLU A 138 -7.20 -17.47 -8.26
N GLN A 139 -7.97 -18.55 -8.34
CA GLN A 139 -8.27 -19.39 -7.18
C GLN A 139 -7.00 -19.99 -6.56
N LEU A 140 -6.08 -20.45 -7.40
CA LEU A 140 -4.78 -20.95 -6.98
C LEU A 140 -3.97 -19.85 -6.30
N ALA A 141 -3.88 -18.66 -6.88
CA ALA A 141 -3.14 -17.53 -6.30
C ALA A 141 -3.71 -17.10 -4.94
N VAL A 142 -5.04 -16.98 -4.83
CA VAL A 142 -5.72 -16.65 -3.56
C VAL A 142 -5.44 -17.70 -2.50
N THR A 143 -5.56 -18.97 -2.85
CA THR A 143 -5.35 -20.09 -1.92
C THR A 143 -3.90 -20.14 -1.44
N LEU A 144 -2.93 -20.01 -2.36
CA LEU A 144 -1.51 -20.00 -2.02
C LEU A 144 -1.15 -18.78 -1.17
N MET A 145 -1.69 -17.60 -1.48
CA MET A 145 -1.41 -16.39 -0.72
C MET A 145 -2.01 -16.43 0.68
N ALA A 146 -3.26 -16.88 0.82
CA ALA A 146 -3.89 -17.06 2.13
C ALA A 146 -3.17 -18.16 2.94
N GLY A 147 -2.86 -19.29 2.30
CA GLY A 147 -2.08 -20.37 2.91
C GLY A 147 -0.71 -19.90 3.38
N TRP A 148 -0.03 -19.08 2.58
CA TRP A 148 1.24 -18.45 2.93
C TRP A 148 1.10 -17.52 4.15
N MET A 149 0.08 -16.66 4.16
CA MET A 149 -0.17 -15.80 5.32
C MET A 149 -0.39 -16.63 6.58
N ILE A 150 -1.19 -17.69 6.50
CA ILE A 150 -1.48 -18.59 7.63
C ILE A 150 -0.23 -19.33 8.10
N SER A 151 0.59 -19.90 7.21
CA SER A 151 1.81 -20.62 7.61
C SER A 151 2.82 -19.71 8.30
N GLY A 152 2.86 -18.43 7.93
CA GLY A 152 3.69 -17.42 8.60
C GLY A 152 3.30 -17.18 10.07
N LEU A 153 2.08 -17.53 10.48
CA LEU A 153 1.65 -17.46 11.89
C LEU A 153 2.28 -18.56 12.74
N PHE A 154 2.34 -19.79 12.20
CA PHE A 154 2.90 -20.95 12.91
C PHE A 154 4.43 -20.95 12.94
N ALA A 155 5.07 -20.35 11.94
CA ALA A 155 6.53 -20.28 11.85
C ALA A 155 7.16 -19.15 12.71
N GLY A 156 6.38 -18.37 13.46
CA GLY A 156 6.87 -17.18 14.17
C GLY A 156 7.25 -16.02 13.24
N GLY A 157 6.72 -16.04 12.01
CA GLY A 157 7.12 -15.19 10.90
C GLY A 157 7.80 -15.98 9.78
N TRP A 158 7.83 -15.39 8.58
CA TRP A 158 8.61 -15.95 7.49
C TRP A 158 10.10 -15.70 7.74
N PRO A 159 11.00 -16.68 7.52
CA PRO A 159 12.43 -16.43 7.51
C PRO A 159 12.73 -15.28 6.55
N GLU A 160 13.64 -14.38 6.92
CA GLU A 160 14.01 -13.22 6.10
C GLU A 160 14.28 -13.67 4.65
N PHE A 161 13.40 -13.28 3.73
CA PHE A 161 13.59 -13.61 2.32
C PHE A 161 14.87 -12.90 1.85
N PRO A 162 15.78 -13.54 1.10
CA PRO A 162 17.06 -12.93 0.72
C PRO A 162 16.92 -11.57 0.00
N LEU A 163 15.79 -11.35 -0.67
CA LEU A 163 15.42 -10.09 -1.34
C LEU A 163 15.07 -8.93 -0.38
N GLN A 164 14.89 -9.18 0.93
CA GLN A 164 14.48 -8.16 1.92
C GLN A 164 15.64 -7.29 2.41
N ARG A 165 16.88 -7.79 2.38
CA ARG A 165 18.09 -7.05 2.81
C ARG A 165 18.31 -5.72 2.06
N PRO A 166 18.26 -5.69 0.71
CA PRO A 166 18.44 -4.43 -0.02
C PRO A 166 17.28 -3.46 0.23
N TRP A 167 16.04 -3.94 0.32
CA TRP A 167 14.86 -3.09 0.53
C TRP A 167 14.86 -2.39 1.90
N ARG A 168 15.23 -3.10 2.98
CA ARG A 168 15.34 -2.52 4.32
C ARG A 168 16.38 -1.41 4.40
N SER A 169 17.48 -1.58 3.68
CA SER A 169 18.54 -0.56 3.59
C SER A 169 18.05 0.71 2.89
N VAL A 170 17.25 0.56 1.83
CA VAL A 170 16.63 1.68 1.10
C VAL A 170 15.57 2.38 1.94
N VAL A 171 14.71 1.64 2.63
CA VAL A 171 13.69 2.21 3.52
C VAL A 171 14.33 2.93 4.71
N ALA A 172 15.33 2.33 5.35
CA ALA A 172 16.09 2.96 6.44
C ALA A 172 16.82 4.23 5.97
N MET A 173 17.42 4.19 4.78
CA MET A 173 18.03 5.36 4.16
C MET A 173 16.97 6.44 3.88
N ALA A 174 15.82 6.07 3.30
CA ALA A 174 14.73 7.00 3.03
C ALA A 174 14.14 7.60 4.31
N GLN A 175 13.99 6.83 5.39
CA GLN A 175 13.56 7.31 6.70
C GLN A 175 14.57 8.29 7.31
N THR A 176 15.87 7.98 7.18
CA THR A 176 16.95 8.90 7.59
C THR A 176 16.91 10.21 6.78
N TYR A 177 16.59 10.14 5.49
CA TYR A 177 16.47 11.31 4.61
C TYR A 177 15.19 12.13 4.84
N LEU A 178 14.07 11.47 5.15
CA LEU A 178 12.76 12.08 5.30
C LEU A 178 12.48 12.56 6.72
N GLY A 179 13.30 12.17 7.70
CA GLY A 179 13.39 12.77 9.03
C GLY A 179 12.12 12.65 9.84
N GLU A 180 12.05 11.65 10.73
CA GLU A 180 11.15 11.75 11.88
C GLU A 180 11.72 12.78 12.86
N GLY A 181 11.06 13.94 12.96
CA GLY A 181 11.22 14.87 14.08
C GLY A 181 12.46 15.76 14.03
N GLY A 182 12.23 17.06 13.88
CA GLY A 182 13.28 18.06 13.96
C GLY A 182 14.01 18.05 15.29
N MET A 183 15.31 17.80 15.25
CA MET A 183 16.32 18.43 16.08
C MET A 183 17.54 18.66 15.21
N GLU A 184 17.89 19.93 15.08
CA GLU A 184 19.15 20.51 14.63
C GLU A 184 20.00 19.64 13.66
N LYS A 185 19.85 19.91 12.36
CA LYS A 185 20.90 19.56 11.40
C LYS A 185 22.14 20.37 11.75
N ALA A 186 23.01 19.83 12.59
CA ALA A 186 24.39 20.29 12.65
C ALA A 186 24.98 20.09 11.26
N ALA A 187 25.30 21.20 10.59
CA ALA A 187 25.96 21.17 9.30
C ALA A 187 27.21 20.27 9.39
N PRO A 188 27.50 19.46 8.36
CA PRO A 188 28.70 18.64 8.36
C PRO A 188 29.92 19.53 8.61
N PRO A 189 30.86 19.12 9.48
CA PRO A 189 32.01 19.95 9.81
C PRO A 189 32.76 20.34 8.54
N LEU A 190 32.93 21.65 8.33
CA LEU A 190 33.66 22.18 7.19
C LEU A 190 35.07 21.57 7.19
N PRO A 191 35.54 21.04 6.06
CA PRO A 191 36.89 20.48 5.97
C PRO A 191 37.90 21.57 6.29
N MET A 192 38.75 21.33 7.30
CA MET A 192 39.81 22.25 7.68
C MET A 192 40.73 22.53 6.48
N ARG A 193 40.89 23.81 6.16
CA ARG A 193 41.80 24.29 5.11
C ARG A 193 43.22 23.85 5.47
N LYS A 194 43.86 23.06 4.62
CA LYS A 194 45.27 22.68 4.81
C LYS A 194 46.12 23.94 4.96
N PRO A 195 47.07 23.99 5.91
CA PRO A 195 47.99 25.12 6.02
C PRO A 195 48.83 25.24 4.75
N PRO A 196 49.17 26.47 4.34
CA PRO A 196 49.98 26.70 3.14
C PRO A 196 51.35 26.04 3.29
N GLU A 197 51.75 25.34 2.24
CA GLU A 197 53.03 24.64 2.14
C GLU A 197 54.18 25.66 2.20
N ALA A 198 55.10 25.48 3.16
CA ALA A 198 56.24 26.36 3.32
C ALA A 198 57.12 26.33 2.06
N SER A 199 57.36 27.50 1.48
CA SER A 199 58.19 27.67 0.28
C SER A 199 59.59 27.11 0.51
N ARG A 200 59.96 26.05 -0.23
CA ARG A 200 61.33 25.56 -0.32
C ARG A 200 62.23 26.66 -0.91
N THR A 201 63.09 27.24 -0.11
CA THR A 201 64.20 28.07 -0.59
C THR A 201 65.25 27.16 -1.24
N LYS A 202 65.55 27.38 -2.53
CA LYS A 202 66.66 26.73 -3.23
C LYS A 202 67.99 27.34 -2.74
N PRO A 203 69.05 26.53 -2.53
CA PRO A 203 70.37 27.09 -2.26
C PRO A 203 70.96 27.70 -3.53
N LEU A 204 71.55 28.88 -3.39
CA LEU A 204 72.34 29.56 -4.41
C LEU A 204 73.60 28.71 -4.71
N LYS A 205 73.82 28.40 -5.98
CA LYS A 205 75.06 27.77 -6.46
C LYS A 205 76.18 28.81 -6.39
N GLY A 206 77.20 28.52 -5.58
CA GLY A 206 78.56 29.04 -5.71
C GLY A 206 79.45 27.94 -6.27
#